data_AF-A0A914IFJ6-F1
#
_entry.id   AF-A0A914IFJ6-F1
#
_cell.length_a   1.000
_cell.length_b   1.000
_cell.length_c   1.000
_cell.angle_alpha   90.00
_cell.angle_beta   90.00
_cell.angle_gamma   90.00
#
_symmetry.space_group_name_H-M   'P 1'
#
loop_
_entity.id
_entity.type
_entity.pdbx_description
1 polymer ?
#
loop_
_entity_poly.entity_id
_entity_poly.type
_entity_poly.pdbx_seq_one_letter_code
_entity_poly.pdbx_strand_id
1 'polypeptide(L)'
;VTRVLESAEPEHFTQWFSNWSAVKKPIQHKVRLYQVSNESGKLHVEEIADFYQEDLDGDDVMILDAVNTIYVWVGNGANKEEKDHAKLTAENYLSTSKVPRHKKTSIEVLYQGKESPTFKKHFPEWDDKMFQGVSFCFNCA
;
A
#
# COMPACT_ATOMS: atom_id res chain seq x y z
N VAL A 1 40.73 7.96 -41.50
CA VAL A 1 39.94 8.81 -40.58
C VAL A 1 38.97 9.62 -41.43
N THR A 2 37.77 9.08 -41.64
CA THR A 2 36.75 9.71 -42.51
C THR A 2 35.82 10.50 -41.60
N ARG A 3 35.86 11.83 -41.72
CA ARG A 3 35.01 12.73 -40.93
C ARG A 3 33.56 12.59 -41.43
N VAL A 4 32.66 12.19 -40.54
CA VAL A 4 31.22 12.16 -40.80
C VAL A 4 30.72 13.60 -40.65
N LEU A 5 30.14 14.15 -41.72
CA LEU A 5 29.42 15.41 -41.71
C LEU A 5 28.05 15.16 -41.07
N GLU A 6 27.89 15.70 -39.87
CA GLU A 6 26.67 15.71 -39.08
C GLU A 6 25.71 16.75 -39.67
N SER A 7 24.80 16.32 -40.54
CA SER A 7 23.72 17.19 -40.99
C SER A 7 22.56 16.39 -41.59
N ALA A 8 21.36 16.71 -41.08
CA ALA A 8 20.03 16.26 -41.46
C ALA A 8 19.57 14.91 -40.86
N GLU A 9 19.23 14.93 -39.57
CA GLU A 9 18.20 14.03 -39.07
C GLU A 9 16.88 14.35 -39.80
N PRO A 10 16.19 13.37 -40.41
CA PRO A 10 14.93 13.64 -41.10
C PRO A 10 13.86 14.04 -40.07
N GLU A 11 13.10 15.10 -40.35
CA GLU A 11 11.95 15.57 -39.55
C GLU A 11 10.90 14.47 -39.25
N HIS A 12 10.99 13.34 -39.95
CA HIS A 12 10.20 12.14 -39.71
C HIS A 12 10.57 11.41 -38.40
N PHE A 13 11.83 11.47 -37.95
CA PHE A 13 12.27 10.83 -36.70
C PHE A 13 11.62 11.52 -35.48
N THR A 14 11.51 12.85 -35.49
CA THR A 14 10.84 13.65 -34.44
C THR A 14 9.32 13.49 -34.39
N GLN A 15 8.66 13.12 -35.49
CA GLN A 15 7.21 12.83 -35.47
C GLN A 15 6.88 11.51 -34.76
N TRP A 16 7.78 10.52 -34.81
CA TRP A 16 7.55 9.23 -34.15
C TRP A 16 7.58 9.32 -32.61
N PHE A 17 8.52 10.08 -32.04
CA PHE A 17 8.61 10.26 -30.57
C PHE A 17 7.52 11.19 -30.01
N SER A 18 7.02 12.10 -30.85
CA SER A 18 5.91 12.98 -30.46
C SER A 18 4.61 12.19 -30.24
N ASN A 19 4.40 11.09 -30.97
CA ASN A 19 3.20 10.26 -30.80
C ASN A 19 3.29 9.26 -29.62
N TRP A 20 4.51 8.85 -29.20
CA TRP A 20 4.71 8.08 -27.96
C TRP A 20 4.51 8.93 -26.70
N SER A 21 4.65 10.25 -26.82
CA SER A 21 4.47 11.19 -25.71
C SER A 21 3.02 11.34 -25.26
N ALA A 22 2.07 10.69 -25.95
CA ALA A 22 0.80 10.26 -25.35
C ALA A 22 1.05 9.12 -24.35
N VAL A 23 1.97 9.33 -23.42
CA VAL A 23 2.10 8.56 -22.20
C VAL A 23 0.73 8.66 -21.54
N LYS A 24 -0.02 7.55 -21.58
CA LYS A 24 -1.26 7.40 -20.82
C LYS A 24 -0.97 7.98 -19.44
N LYS A 25 -1.64 9.06 -19.04
CA LYS A 25 -1.55 9.55 -17.67
C LYS A 25 -1.73 8.32 -16.79
N PRO A 26 -0.74 7.93 -15.96
CA PRO A 26 -0.92 6.78 -15.10
C PRO A 26 -2.19 7.05 -14.31
N ILE A 27 -3.15 6.12 -14.37
CA ILE A 27 -4.40 6.24 -13.61
C ILE A 27 -3.96 6.37 -12.16
N GLN A 28 -4.03 7.58 -11.62
CA GLN A 28 -3.54 7.90 -10.30
C GLN A 28 -4.58 7.38 -9.31
N HIS A 29 -4.47 6.10 -8.98
CA HIS A 29 -5.35 5.48 -8.02
C HIS A 29 -4.88 5.90 -6.61
N LYS A 30 -5.78 6.48 -5.84
CA LYS A 30 -5.53 6.86 -4.44
C LYS A 30 -5.43 5.59 -3.61
N VAL A 31 -4.36 5.45 -2.84
CA VAL A 31 -4.20 4.36 -1.86
C VAL A 31 -5.30 4.50 -0.80
N ARG A 32 -5.88 3.38 -0.38
CA ARG A 32 -6.96 3.37 0.61
C ARG A 32 -6.61 2.46 1.78
N LEU A 33 -6.91 2.91 2.99
CA LEU A 33 -6.75 2.15 4.21
C LEU A 33 -8.13 1.79 4.75
N TYR A 34 -8.27 0.55 5.19
CA TYR A 34 -9.47 0.04 5.85
C TYR A 34 -9.10 -0.59 7.19
N GLN A 35 -9.93 -0.38 8.21
CA GLN A 35 -9.83 -1.05 9.50
C GLN A 35 -10.84 -2.18 9.58
N VAL A 36 -10.42 -3.34 10.08
CA VAL A 36 -11.25 -4.51 10.32
C VAL A 36 -11.22 -4.81 11.82
N SER A 37 -12.34 -4.54 12.49
CA SER A 37 -12.48 -4.69 13.95
C SER A 37 -13.74 -5.46 14.32
N ASN A 38 -13.68 -6.21 15.42
CA ASN A 38 -14.84 -6.87 16.02
C ASN A 38 -15.23 -6.33 17.41
N GLU A 39 -14.65 -5.21 17.86
CA GLU A 39 -14.82 -4.68 19.23
C GLU A 39 -16.30 -4.47 19.63
N SER A 40 -17.15 -4.08 18.68
CA SER A 40 -18.60 -3.90 18.88
C SER A 40 -19.40 -5.20 19.11
N GLY A 41 -18.73 -6.36 19.13
CA GLY A 41 -19.35 -7.70 19.15
C GLY A 41 -19.84 -8.17 17.78
N LYS A 42 -19.68 -7.34 16.74
CA LYS A 42 -19.87 -7.68 15.34
C LYS A 42 -18.69 -7.17 14.55
N LEU A 43 -18.36 -7.90 13.50
CA LEU A 43 -17.24 -7.53 12.65
C LEU A 43 -17.66 -6.41 11.69
N HIS A 44 -16.90 -5.31 11.70
CA HIS A 44 -17.09 -4.16 10.84
C HIS A 44 -15.83 -3.84 10.02
N VAL A 45 -16.03 -3.19 8.88
CA VAL A 45 -14.96 -2.70 8.01
C VAL A 45 -15.20 -1.22 7.73
N GLU A 46 -14.27 -0.37 8.15
CA GLU A 46 -14.35 1.08 8.00
C GLU A 46 -13.22 1.60 7.10
N GLU A 47 -13.49 2.63 6.27
CA GLU A 47 -12.47 3.28 5.45
C GLU A 47 -11.88 4.48 6.19
N ILE A 48 -10.56 4.52 6.33
CA ILE A 48 -9.82 5.64 6.92
C ILE A 48 -9.29 6.53 5.78
N ALA A 49 -9.80 7.76 5.71
CA ALA A 49 -9.35 8.75 4.74
C ALA A 49 -8.11 9.51 5.25
N ASP A 50 -7.19 9.83 4.33
CA ASP A 50 -6.00 10.65 4.59
C ASP A 50 -5.17 10.15 5.79
N PHE A 51 -4.93 8.83 5.80
CA PHE A 51 -4.33 8.09 6.89
C PHE A 51 -2.82 8.39 7.09
N TYR A 52 -2.40 8.22 8.34
CA TYR A 52 -1.03 8.30 8.84
C TYR A 52 -0.64 7.00 9.56
N GLN A 53 0.61 6.89 10.00
CA GLN A 53 1.07 5.72 10.74
C GLN A 53 0.30 5.53 12.06
N GLU A 54 -0.14 6.62 12.69
CA GLU A 54 -0.92 6.62 13.93
C GLU A 54 -2.30 5.98 13.81
N ASP A 55 -2.85 5.89 12.60
CA ASP A 55 -4.12 5.23 12.33
C ASP A 55 -3.99 3.70 12.26
N LEU A 56 -2.75 3.16 12.34
CA LEU A 56 -2.55 1.72 12.44
C LEU A 56 -2.80 1.24 13.87
N ASP A 57 -4.01 0.74 14.10
CA ASP A 57 -4.42 0.24 15.41
C ASP A 57 -3.82 -1.14 15.72
N GLY A 58 -2.96 -1.19 16.72
CA GLY A 58 -2.28 -2.41 17.16
C GLY A 58 -3.21 -3.50 17.69
N ASP A 59 -4.45 -3.18 18.03
CA ASP A 59 -5.44 -4.14 18.52
C ASP A 59 -6.32 -4.72 17.41
N ASP A 60 -6.25 -4.20 16.18
CA ASP A 60 -7.07 -4.60 15.04
C ASP A 60 -6.25 -5.07 13.81
N VAL A 61 -6.94 -5.40 12.72
CA VAL A 61 -6.33 -5.71 11.42
C VAL A 61 -6.64 -4.62 10.40
N MET A 62 -5.61 -4.12 9.72
CA MET A 62 -5.72 -3.06 8.73
C MET A 62 -5.51 -3.62 7.31
N ILE A 63 -6.28 -3.14 6.33
CA ILE A 63 -6.15 -3.51 4.92
C ILE A 63 -5.78 -2.26 4.10
N LEU A 64 -4.61 -2.27 3.49
CA LEU A 64 -4.12 -1.19 2.62
C LEU A 64 -4.19 -1.61 1.15
N ASP A 65 -5.02 -0.95 0.36
CA ASP A 65 -5.13 -1.13 -1.08
C ASP A 65 -4.20 -0.18 -1.83
N ALA A 66 -3.07 -0.71 -2.29
CA ALA A 66 -2.09 0.01 -3.10
C ALA A 66 -2.18 -0.32 -4.61
N VAL A 67 -3.37 -0.72 -5.09
CA VAL A 67 -3.66 -1.14 -6.49
C VAL A 67 -3.02 -2.45 -6.89
N ASN A 68 -1.68 -2.46 -6.90
CA ASN A 68 -0.84 -3.56 -7.37
C ASN A 68 -0.66 -4.61 -6.27
N THR A 69 -0.75 -4.21 -5.02
CA THR A 69 -0.61 -5.07 -3.86
C THR A 69 -1.63 -4.64 -2.82
N ILE A 70 -2.29 -5.62 -2.22
CA ILE A 70 -3.12 -5.39 -1.04
C ILE A 70 -2.33 -5.89 0.16
N TYR A 71 -2.08 -5.00 1.11
CA TYR A 71 -1.42 -5.36 2.35
C TYR A 71 -2.48 -5.63 3.42
N VAL A 72 -2.33 -6.74 4.13
CA VAL A 72 -3.09 -7.04 5.35
C VAL A 72 -2.11 -6.88 6.51
N TRP A 73 -2.18 -5.75 7.19
CA TRP A 73 -1.35 -5.45 8.35
C TRP A 73 -2.07 -5.92 9.61
N VAL A 74 -1.39 -6.77 10.38
CA VAL A 74 -1.95 -7.44 11.56
C VAL A 74 -1.35 -6.83 12.81
N GLY A 75 -2.18 -6.16 13.61
CA GLY A 75 -1.83 -5.66 14.93
C GLY A 75 -1.42 -6.79 15.88
N ASN A 76 -0.59 -6.46 16.86
CA ASN A 76 -0.11 -7.42 17.86
C ASN A 76 -1.24 -7.88 18.82
N GLY A 77 -2.22 -7.02 19.09
CA GLY A 77 -3.42 -7.32 19.87
C GLY A 77 -4.55 -7.98 19.09
N ALA A 78 -4.48 -7.99 17.75
CA ALA A 78 -5.53 -8.52 16.89
C ALA A 78 -5.88 -9.99 17.18
N ASN A 79 -7.18 -10.27 17.18
CA ASN A 79 -7.75 -11.58 17.45
C ASN A 79 -7.69 -12.49 16.22
N LYS A 80 -7.84 -13.81 16.44
CA LYS A 80 -7.81 -14.79 15.34
C LYS A 80 -8.97 -14.58 14.36
N GLU A 81 -10.16 -14.28 14.88
CA GLU A 81 -11.36 -14.05 14.06
C GLU A 81 -11.18 -12.87 13.10
N GLU A 82 -10.56 -11.78 13.58
CA GLU A 82 -10.27 -10.60 12.77
C GLU A 82 -9.25 -10.90 11.69
N LYS A 83 -8.20 -11.69 11.99
CA LYS A 83 -7.20 -12.12 11.01
C LYS A 83 -7.82 -12.96 9.88
N ASP A 84 -8.62 -13.96 10.25
CA ASP A 84 -9.29 -14.83 9.29
C ASP A 84 -10.28 -14.03 8.43
N HIS A 85 -11.03 -13.12 9.04
CA HIS A 85 -11.98 -12.28 8.33
C HIS A 85 -11.32 -11.20 7.47
N ALA A 86 -10.24 -10.57 7.91
CA ALA A 86 -9.52 -9.58 7.13
C ALA A 86 -8.95 -10.18 5.85
N LYS A 87 -8.44 -11.42 5.92
CA LYS A 87 -8.00 -12.16 4.72
C LYS A 87 -9.17 -12.38 3.76
N LEU A 88 -10.32 -12.87 4.26
CA LEU A 88 -11.52 -13.06 3.46
C LEU A 88 -12.02 -11.73 2.87
N THR A 89 -11.96 -10.64 3.64
CA THR A 89 -12.33 -9.30 3.21
C THR A 89 -11.43 -8.80 2.09
N ALA A 90 -10.12 -8.99 2.20
CA ALA A 90 -9.16 -8.65 1.15
C ALA A 90 -9.41 -9.44 -0.14
N GLU A 91 -9.66 -10.75 -0.05
CA GLU A 91 -9.99 -11.61 -1.19
C GLU A 91 -11.33 -11.20 -1.85
N ASN A 92 -12.37 -10.98 -1.04
CA ASN A 92 -13.66 -10.51 -1.50
C ASN A 92 -13.54 -9.14 -2.18
N TYR A 93 -12.80 -8.22 -1.58
CA TYR A 93 -12.57 -6.89 -2.12
C TYR A 93 -11.85 -6.94 -3.48
N LEU A 94 -10.88 -7.84 -3.66
CA LEU A 94 -10.30 -8.09 -4.99
C LEU A 94 -11.33 -8.57 -6.00
N SER A 95 -12.22 -9.49 -5.60
CA SER A 95 -13.23 -10.07 -6.48
C SER A 95 -14.34 -9.10 -6.87
N THR A 96 -14.74 -8.21 -5.96
CA THR A 96 -15.89 -7.30 -6.15
C THR A 96 -15.49 -5.93 -6.68
N SER A 97 -14.23 -5.52 -6.49
CA SER A 97 -13.77 -4.21 -6.93
C SER A 97 -13.88 -4.08 -8.46
N LYS A 98 -14.59 -3.04 -8.92
CA LYS A 98 -14.68 -2.66 -10.34
C LYS A 98 -13.41 -1.97 -10.86
N VAL A 99 -12.37 -1.92 -10.03
CA VAL A 99 -11.10 -1.26 -10.34
C VAL A 99 -10.37 -2.11 -11.38
N PRO A 100 -9.96 -1.55 -12.52
CA PRO A 100 -9.12 -2.26 -13.48
C PRO A 100 -7.76 -2.57 -12.85
N ARG A 101 -7.62 -3.78 -12.29
CA ARG A 101 -6.38 -4.24 -11.66
C ARG A 101 -5.55 -5.06 -12.64
N HIS A 102 -4.23 -5.01 -12.47
CA HIS A 102 -3.34 -5.92 -13.19
C HIS A 102 -3.55 -7.34 -12.65
N LYS A 103 -3.51 -8.36 -13.52
CA LYS A 103 -3.65 -9.79 -13.14
C LYS A 103 -2.62 -10.31 -12.13
N LYS A 104 -1.64 -9.48 -11.75
CA LYS A 104 -0.56 -9.81 -10.81
C LYS A 104 -0.79 -9.21 -9.41
N THR A 105 -2.01 -8.78 -9.11
CA THR A 105 -2.30 -8.22 -7.78
C THR A 105 -2.16 -9.30 -6.73
N SER A 106 -1.24 -9.12 -5.78
CA SER A 106 -0.97 -10.06 -4.70
C SER A 106 -1.47 -9.52 -3.37
N ILE A 107 -1.86 -10.42 -2.47
CA ILE A 107 -2.11 -10.10 -1.06
C ILE A 107 -0.82 -10.40 -0.29
N GLU A 108 -0.33 -9.43 0.47
CA GLU A 108 0.84 -9.56 1.36
C GLU A 108 0.39 -9.37 2.81
N VAL A 109 0.64 -10.36 3.67
CA VAL A 109 0.32 -10.27 5.09
C VAL A 109 1.54 -9.76 5.85
N LEU A 110 1.38 -8.66 6.56
CA LEU A 110 2.39 -8.01 7.38
C LEU A 110 1.97 -8.07 8.85
N TYR A 111 2.95 -8.15 9.73
CA TYR A 111 2.72 -8.10 11.18
C TYR A 111 3.32 -6.82 11.73
N GLN A 112 2.71 -6.26 12.77
CA GLN A 112 3.22 -5.09 13.48
C GLN A 112 4.70 -5.27 13.86
N GLY A 113 5.52 -4.28 13.52
CA GLY A 113 6.98 -4.27 13.72
C GLY A 113 7.78 -5.09 12.68
N LYS A 114 7.12 -5.73 11.71
CA LYS A 114 7.74 -6.48 10.61
C LYS A 114 7.28 -5.98 9.24
N GLU A 115 6.98 -4.69 9.13
CA GLU A 115 6.47 -4.07 7.92
C GLU A 115 7.54 -4.00 6.82
N SER A 116 7.15 -4.30 5.58
CA SER A 116 8.05 -4.24 4.44
C SER A 116 8.35 -2.78 4.02
N PRO A 117 9.53 -2.48 3.46
CA PRO A 117 9.84 -1.13 2.99
C PRO A 117 8.89 -0.60 1.91
N THR A 118 8.22 -1.49 1.18
CA THR A 118 7.20 -1.13 0.19
C THR A 118 5.92 -0.65 0.85
N PHE A 119 5.49 -1.26 1.96
CA PHE A 119 4.33 -0.83 2.72
C PHE A 119 4.53 0.57 3.31
N LYS A 120 5.68 0.81 3.96
CA LYS A 120 6.01 2.08 4.63
C LYS A 120 5.94 3.29 3.70
N LYS A 121 6.27 3.11 2.41
CA LYS A 121 6.23 4.18 1.39
C LYS A 121 4.83 4.71 1.08
N HIS A 122 3.78 4.02 1.50
CA HIS A 122 2.41 4.48 1.30
C HIS A 122 1.95 5.49 2.35
N PHE A 123 2.70 5.65 3.43
CA PHE A 123 2.45 6.63 4.48
C PHE A 123 3.25 7.90 4.20
N PRO A 124 2.72 9.09 4.50
CA PRO A 124 3.45 10.35 4.33
C PRO A 124 4.75 10.40 5.14
N GLU A 125 4.70 9.92 6.38
CA GLU A 125 5.82 9.83 7.30
C GLU A 125 5.77 8.47 8.01
N TRP A 126 6.94 7.91 8.34
CA TRP A 126 7.06 6.62 9.01
C TRP A 126 8.20 6.64 10.05
N ASP A 127 7.88 6.29 11.29
CA ASP A 127 8.78 6.07 12.41
C ASP A 127 8.77 4.58 12.83
N ASP A 128 9.89 3.90 12.61
CA ASP A 128 10.09 2.50 13.01
C ASP A 128 10.03 2.27 14.53
N LYS A 129 10.16 3.32 15.33
CA LYS A 129 10.12 3.25 16.80
C LYS A 129 8.73 3.38 17.38
N MET A 130 7.74 3.78 16.58
CA MET A 130 6.38 4.03 17.05
C MET A 130 5.77 2.81 17.77
N PHE A 131 5.99 1.62 17.21
CA PHE A 131 5.47 0.36 17.76
C PHE A 131 6.46 -0.38 18.66
N GLN A 132 7.61 0.22 18.99
CA GLN A 132 8.66 -0.39 19.82
C GLN A 132 8.50 -0.09 21.33
N GLY A 133 7.45 0.62 21.74
CA GLY A 133 7.30 1.14 23.10
C GLY A 133 6.79 0.15 24.14
N VAL A 134 7.69 -0.62 24.78
CA VAL A 134 7.93 -0.62 26.26
C VAL A 134 9.03 -1.64 26.62
N SER A 135 10.29 -1.22 26.58
CA SER A 135 11.30 -1.77 27.49
C SER A 135 12.33 -0.69 27.73
N PHE A 136 12.13 0.11 28.79
CA PHE A 136 13.15 0.60 29.71
C PHE A 136 12.43 1.33 30.86
N CYS A 137 11.68 0.57 31.67
CA CYS A 137 11.67 0.87 33.11
C CYS A 137 13.02 0.41 33.68
N PHE A 138 14.08 1.18 33.47
CA PHE A 138 15.31 1.07 34.25
C PHE A 138 15.64 2.45 34.82
N ASN A 139 14.90 2.80 35.87
CA ASN A 139 15.40 3.33 37.14
C ASN A 139 14.25 4.01 37.87
N CYS A 140 13.51 3.21 38.62
CA CYS A 140 12.98 3.67 39.89
C CYS A 140 14.10 3.41 40.91
N ALA A 141 14.91 4.43 41.18
CA ALA A 141 15.84 4.50 42.30
C ALA A 141 16.11 5.97 42.63
#